data_AF-A0A0F9MQ43-F1
#
_entry.id   AF-A0A0F9MQ43-F1
#
_cell.length_a   1.000
_cell.length_b   1.000
_cell.length_c   1.000
_cell.angle_alpha   90.00
_cell.angle_beta   90.00
_cell.angle_gamma   90.00
#
_symmetry.space_group_name_H-M   'P 1'
#
loop_
_entity.id
_entity.type
_entity.pdbx_description
1 polymer ?
#
loop_
_entity_poly.entity_id
_entity_poly.type
_entity_poly.pdbx_seq_one_letter_code
_entity_poly.pdbx_strand_id
1 'polypeptide(L)'
;MITEKAVITNLNYLCKTYDGISRLVASTKNRLQAINPDEYEMTSNLKDIRPKRGLDPKENAERIENMNPLSLMEWTKDKISRNISKELKNWDIWTHWLEDVPGIGPFIAGNLILFYYYRFLPICQECGGDLEKREVTDKKTDKKINRFVCSDCGKTAKGDGVLDHRIDFKDFARVSGWWHYLGMHVDPDGKKPMRKAGIPCDWSTKGRTIGYQIGDQFNRQPTSHHYKAHLLKMKAKHERKNGNGDREKEWSKGHIHNAAKNEAAKLFLSHFWHVARTLEGKDTEPGPYIKQVEGHTVIPPFYWEAEEARV
;
A
#
# COMPACT_ATOMS: atom_id res chain seq x y z
N MET A 1 20.90 -21.14 -0.58
CA MET A 1 19.50 -20.78 -0.23
C MET A 1 19.49 -19.34 0.22
N ILE A 2 18.68 -18.48 -0.41
CA ILE A 2 18.48 -17.11 0.07
C ILE A 2 17.68 -17.19 1.38
N THR A 3 18.11 -16.49 2.43
CA THR A 3 17.38 -16.50 3.70
C THR A 3 16.07 -15.74 3.56
N GLU A 4 15.02 -16.16 4.26
CA GLU A 4 13.72 -15.46 4.28
C GLU A 4 13.90 -13.97 4.62
N LYS A 5 14.77 -13.67 5.59
CA LYS A 5 15.14 -12.30 5.96
C LYS A 5 15.68 -11.48 4.77
N ALA A 6 16.48 -12.08 3.89
CA ALA A 6 17.03 -11.41 2.72
C ALA A 6 15.93 -11.11 1.68
N VAL A 7 15.01 -12.04 1.43
CA VAL A 7 13.82 -11.85 0.57
C VAL A 7 12.98 -10.67 1.07
N ILE A 8 12.63 -10.65 2.36
CA ILE A 8 11.82 -9.59 2.98
C ILE A 8 12.53 -8.23 2.89
N THR A 9 13.83 -8.20 3.21
CA THR A 9 14.63 -6.97 3.20
C THR A 9 14.74 -6.42 1.78
N ASN A 10 14.96 -7.28 0.78
CA ASN A 10 15.04 -6.89 -0.61
C ASN A 10 13.70 -6.34 -1.13
N LEU A 11 12.58 -7.02 -0.83
CA LEU A 11 11.26 -6.54 -1.21
C LEU A 11 10.96 -5.16 -0.58
N ASN A 12 11.26 -4.99 0.71
CA ASN A 12 11.11 -3.69 1.39
C ASN A 12 11.97 -2.59 0.77
N TYR A 13 13.22 -2.89 0.43
CA TYR A 13 14.10 -1.98 -0.28
C TYR A 13 13.54 -1.57 -1.65
N LEU A 14 13.09 -2.54 -2.46
CA LEU A 14 12.53 -2.28 -3.78
C LEU A 14 11.24 -1.43 -3.69
N CYS A 15 10.33 -1.75 -2.77
CA CYS A 15 9.11 -0.97 -2.55
C CYS A 15 9.42 0.46 -2.08
N LYS A 16 10.36 0.64 -1.15
CA LYS A 16 10.77 1.99 -0.71
C LYS A 16 11.42 2.79 -1.84
N THR A 17 12.27 2.16 -2.64
CA THR A 17 12.92 2.81 -3.79
C THR A 17 11.88 3.19 -4.86
N TYR A 18 10.91 2.33 -5.15
CA TYR A 18 9.80 2.64 -6.07
C TYR A 18 8.99 3.86 -5.62
N ASP A 19 8.65 3.94 -4.32
CA ASP A 19 7.94 5.08 -3.73
C ASP A 19 8.78 6.36 -3.83
N GLY A 20 10.07 6.29 -3.50
CA GLY A 20 11.01 7.40 -3.63
C GLY A 20 11.07 7.97 -5.05
N ILE A 21 11.29 7.10 -6.05
CA ILE A 21 11.33 7.51 -7.45
C ILE A 21 9.97 8.04 -7.91
N SER A 22 8.86 7.40 -7.51
CA SER A 22 7.52 7.85 -7.89
C SER A 22 7.23 9.27 -7.39
N ARG A 23 7.66 9.61 -6.17
CA ARG A 23 7.54 10.97 -5.63
C ARG A 23 8.43 11.96 -6.38
N LEU A 24 9.65 11.57 -6.72
CA LEU A 24 10.56 12.41 -7.49
C LEU A 24 10.00 12.71 -8.87
N VAL A 25 9.52 11.69 -9.60
CA VAL A 25 8.83 11.84 -10.90
C VAL A 25 7.65 12.80 -10.77
N ALA A 26 6.78 12.60 -9.79
CA ALA A 26 5.62 13.48 -9.58
C ALA A 26 6.02 14.93 -9.29
N SER A 27 6.99 15.14 -8.39
CA SER A 27 7.51 16.47 -8.09
C SER A 27 8.12 17.15 -9.31
N THR A 28 8.86 16.41 -10.14
CA THR A 28 9.48 16.95 -11.35
C THR A 28 8.42 17.32 -12.39
N LYS A 29 7.41 16.47 -12.62
CA LYS A 29 6.28 16.78 -13.51
C LYS A 29 5.57 18.06 -13.11
N ASN A 30 5.25 18.21 -11.82
CA ASN A 30 4.58 19.40 -11.32
C ASN A 30 5.43 20.66 -11.51
N ARG A 31 6.75 20.57 -11.37
CA ARG A 31 7.66 21.70 -11.61
C ARG A 31 7.75 22.06 -13.09
N LEU A 32 7.88 21.07 -13.97
CA LEU A 32 7.91 21.29 -15.41
C LEU A 32 6.60 21.93 -15.88
N GLN A 33 5.46 21.43 -15.43
CA GLN A 33 4.16 22.02 -15.74
C GLN A 33 4.02 23.47 -15.26
N ALA A 34 4.64 23.82 -14.12
CA ALA A 34 4.61 25.19 -13.60
C ALA A 34 5.54 26.15 -14.35
N ILE A 35 6.64 25.66 -14.92
CA ILE A 35 7.62 26.47 -15.64
C ILE A 35 7.25 26.61 -17.11
N ASN A 36 6.90 25.50 -17.77
CA ASN A 36 6.63 25.45 -19.21
C ASN A 36 5.55 24.39 -19.52
N PRO A 37 4.26 24.78 -19.54
CA PRO A 37 3.15 23.86 -19.82
C PRO A 37 3.26 23.15 -21.18
N ASP A 38 3.74 23.84 -22.21
CA ASP A 38 3.80 23.32 -23.58
C ASP A 38 4.88 22.23 -23.71
N GLU A 39 6.04 22.44 -23.09
CA GLU A 39 7.13 21.45 -23.05
C GLU A 39 6.75 20.21 -22.22
N TYR A 40 5.92 20.38 -21.19
CA TYR A 40 5.37 19.26 -20.44
C TYR A 40 4.51 18.35 -21.32
N GLU A 41 3.64 18.90 -22.17
CA GLU A 41 2.83 18.09 -23.09
C GLU A 41 3.71 17.32 -24.07
N MET A 42 4.75 17.94 -24.63
CA MET A 42 5.70 17.27 -25.51
C MET A 42 6.42 16.10 -24.82
N THR A 43 6.94 16.33 -23.61
CA THR A 43 7.68 15.30 -22.85
C THR A 43 6.79 14.15 -22.39
N SER A 44 5.51 14.40 -22.12
CA SER A 44 4.54 13.38 -21.71
C SER A 44 4.24 12.33 -22.81
N ASN A 45 4.50 12.68 -24.08
CA ASN A 45 4.23 11.83 -25.24
C ASN A 45 5.43 10.97 -25.68
N LEU A 46 6.61 11.11 -25.07
CA LEU A 46 7.85 10.41 -25.45
C LEU A 46 7.93 8.95 -24.96
N LYS A 47 6.87 8.15 -25.15
CA LYS A 47 6.86 6.72 -24.77
C LYS A 47 7.83 5.84 -25.58
N ASP A 48 8.33 6.34 -26.71
CA ASP A 48 9.05 5.53 -27.71
C ASP A 48 10.56 5.43 -27.54
N ILE A 49 11.16 6.14 -26.56
CA ILE A 49 12.63 6.12 -26.35
C ILE A 49 13.07 4.92 -25.48
N ARG A 50 12.14 4.09 -25.01
CA ARG A 50 12.47 2.98 -24.10
C ARG A 50 13.48 2.00 -24.73
N PRO A 51 14.42 1.43 -23.93
CA PRO A 51 15.32 0.38 -24.42
C PRO A 51 14.47 -0.80 -24.88
N LYS A 52 14.70 -1.28 -26.10
CA LYS A 52 13.94 -2.40 -26.67
C LYS A 52 14.66 -3.71 -26.38
N ARG A 53 13.89 -4.75 -26.08
CA ARG A 53 14.40 -6.10 -25.92
C ARG A 53 14.93 -6.59 -27.28
N GLY A 54 16.17 -7.09 -27.31
CA GLY A 54 16.81 -7.58 -28.54
C GLY A 54 17.63 -6.57 -29.33
N LEU A 55 17.69 -5.30 -28.90
CA LEU A 55 18.69 -4.35 -29.43
C LEU A 55 20.09 -4.66 -28.88
N ASP A 56 21.11 -4.29 -29.65
CA ASP A 56 22.50 -4.40 -29.23
C ASP A 56 22.73 -3.61 -27.92
N PRO A 57 23.56 -4.11 -26.98
CA PRO A 57 23.85 -3.40 -25.74
C PRO A 57 24.35 -1.95 -25.94
N LYS A 58 25.10 -1.67 -27.03
CA LYS A 58 25.58 -0.31 -27.33
C LYS A 58 24.43 0.60 -27.76
N GLU A 59 23.54 0.13 -28.62
CA GLU A 59 22.36 0.89 -29.04
C GLU A 59 21.43 1.20 -27.85
N ASN A 60 21.27 0.26 -26.92
CA ASN A 60 20.52 0.51 -25.70
C ASN A 60 21.21 1.52 -24.77
N ALA A 61 22.55 1.49 -24.68
CA ALA A 61 23.30 2.47 -23.90
C ALA A 61 23.14 3.89 -24.48
N GLU A 62 23.31 4.03 -25.79
CA GLU A 62 23.12 5.30 -26.51
C GLU A 62 21.69 5.84 -26.34
N ARG A 63 20.67 4.97 -26.40
CA ARG A 63 19.29 5.38 -26.11
C ARG A 63 19.11 5.90 -24.69
N ILE A 64 19.73 5.26 -23.70
CA ILE A 64 19.64 5.66 -22.29
C ILE A 64 20.34 7.01 -22.08
N GLU A 65 21.50 7.22 -22.69
CA GLU A 65 22.25 8.49 -22.64
C GLU A 65 21.46 9.65 -23.25
N ASN A 66 20.68 9.37 -24.29
CA ASN A 66 19.82 10.37 -24.95
C ASN A 66 18.44 10.56 -24.30
N MET A 67 18.11 9.87 -23.20
CA MET A 67 16.85 10.09 -22.50
C MET A 67 16.87 11.40 -21.73
N ASN A 68 15.78 12.17 -21.84
CA ASN A 68 15.56 13.26 -20.90
C ASN A 68 15.45 12.71 -19.45
N PRO A 69 15.81 13.50 -18.42
CA PRO A 69 15.84 13.03 -17.03
C PRO A 69 14.50 12.46 -16.54
N LEU A 70 13.37 12.99 -16.99
CA LEU A 70 12.04 12.52 -16.59
C LEU A 70 11.77 11.11 -17.14
N SER A 71 12.03 10.88 -18.42
CA SER A 71 11.92 9.58 -19.07
C SER A 71 12.85 8.54 -18.43
N LEU A 72 14.07 8.93 -18.05
CA LEU A 72 15.00 8.07 -17.35
C LEU A 72 14.48 7.64 -15.97
N MET A 73 13.89 8.56 -15.21
CA MET A 73 13.27 8.25 -13.91
C MET A 73 12.05 7.34 -14.05
N GLU A 74 11.19 7.56 -15.06
CA GLU A 74 10.05 6.67 -15.34
C GLU A 74 10.52 5.26 -15.76
N TRP A 75 11.53 5.17 -16.61
CA TRP A 75 12.12 3.89 -16.98
C TRP A 75 12.73 3.18 -15.77
N THR A 76 13.40 3.91 -14.88
CA THR A 76 13.96 3.36 -13.64
C THR A 76 12.85 2.84 -12.73
N LYS A 77 11.75 3.58 -12.59
CA LYS A 77 10.56 3.13 -11.88
C LYS A 77 9.99 1.83 -12.45
N ASP A 78 9.90 1.71 -13.77
CA ASP A 78 9.43 0.49 -14.45
C ASP A 78 10.40 -0.69 -14.25
N LYS A 79 11.71 -0.43 -14.24
CA LYS A 79 12.74 -1.44 -13.91
C LYS A 79 12.56 -1.95 -12.48
N ILE A 80 12.36 -1.06 -11.50
CA ILE A 80 12.11 -1.46 -10.12
C ILE A 80 10.80 -2.25 -10.00
N SER A 81 9.74 -1.83 -10.70
CA SER A 81 8.46 -2.57 -10.73
C SER A 81 8.65 -4.03 -11.18
N ARG A 82 9.43 -4.25 -12.23
CA ARG A 82 9.78 -5.59 -12.72
C ARG A 82 10.61 -6.38 -11.71
N ASN A 83 11.51 -5.72 -10.98
CA ASN A 83 12.27 -6.38 -9.92
C ASN A 83 11.38 -6.77 -8.73
N ILE A 84 10.40 -5.92 -8.36
CA ILE A 84 9.38 -6.27 -7.36
C ILE A 84 8.62 -7.51 -7.82
N SER A 85 8.14 -7.54 -9.08
CA SER A 85 7.44 -8.70 -9.64
C SER A 85 8.26 -9.99 -9.57
N LYS A 86 9.57 -9.93 -9.84
CA LYS A 86 10.45 -11.10 -9.69
C LYS A 86 10.55 -11.56 -8.23
N GLU A 87 10.70 -10.62 -7.30
CA GLU A 87 10.77 -10.92 -5.87
C GLU A 87 9.45 -11.50 -5.33
N LEU A 88 8.32 -11.05 -5.88
CA LEU A 88 6.99 -11.52 -5.49
C LEU A 88 6.75 -12.99 -5.80
N LYS A 89 7.50 -13.61 -6.73
CA LYS A 89 7.41 -15.05 -7.01
C LYS A 89 7.82 -15.94 -5.85
N ASN A 90 8.49 -15.38 -4.83
CA ASN A 90 8.84 -16.07 -3.59
C ASN A 90 7.66 -16.15 -2.59
N TRP A 91 6.47 -15.67 -2.96
CA TRP A 91 5.33 -15.51 -2.05
C TRP A 91 4.10 -16.23 -2.59
N ASP A 92 3.58 -17.19 -1.84
CA ASP A 92 2.46 -18.03 -2.28
C ASP A 92 1.20 -17.22 -2.62
N ILE A 93 0.89 -16.20 -1.82
CA ILE A 93 -0.27 -15.33 -2.10
C ILE A 93 -0.13 -14.57 -3.42
N TRP A 94 1.10 -14.31 -3.88
CA TRP A 94 1.31 -13.72 -5.19
C TRP A 94 1.03 -14.73 -6.30
N THR A 95 1.69 -15.90 -6.23
CA THR A 95 1.65 -16.93 -7.27
C THR A 95 0.28 -17.58 -7.42
N HIS A 96 -0.48 -17.71 -6.33
CA HIS A 96 -1.79 -18.34 -6.37
C HIS A 96 -2.95 -17.35 -6.55
N TRP A 97 -2.73 -16.03 -6.39
CA TRP A 97 -3.85 -15.08 -6.38
C TRP A 97 -3.54 -13.69 -6.89
N LEU A 98 -2.62 -12.95 -6.25
CA LEU A 98 -2.50 -11.51 -6.51
C LEU A 98 -2.02 -11.18 -7.93
N GLU A 99 -1.26 -12.07 -8.57
CA GLU A 99 -0.81 -11.90 -9.95
C GLU A 99 -1.99 -11.81 -10.92
N ASP A 100 -3.08 -12.54 -10.64
CA ASP A 100 -4.25 -12.63 -11.51
C ASP A 100 -5.29 -11.54 -11.28
N VAL A 101 -5.14 -10.70 -10.24
CA VAL A 101 -6.12 -9.65 -9.93
C VAL A 101 -5.83 -8.36 -10.72
N PRO A 102 -6.63 -8.01 -11.75
CA PRO A 102 -6.36 -6.83 -12.55
C PRO A 102 -6.43 -5.53 -11.74
N GLY A 103 -5.43 -4.67 -11.92
CA GLY A 103 -5.28 -3.42 -11.15
C GLY A 103 -4.45 -3.57 -9.87
N ILE A 104 -4.05 -4.77 -9.47
CA ILE A 104 -3.09 -4.98 -8.38
C ILE A 104 -1.70 -5.22 -8.96
N GLY A 105 -1.00 -4.11 -9.25
CA GLY A 105 0.36 -4.18 -9.75
C GLY A 105 1.40 -4.62 -8.70
N PRO A 106 2.63 -4.99 -9.11
CA PRO A 106 3.67 -5.50 -8.21
C PRO A 106 3.95 -4.59 -7.01
N PHE A 107 3.96 -3.28 -7.20
CA PHE A 107 4.19 -2.33 -6.09
C PHE A 107 3.08 -2.39 -5.01
N ILE A 108 1.81 -2.50 -5.42
CA ILE A 108 0.69 -2.60 -4.47
C ILE A 108 0.75 -3.93 -3.73
N ALA A 109 0.94 -5.04 -4.45
CA ALA A 109 1.09 -6.37 -3.86
C ALA A 109 2.25 -6.46 -2.87
N GLY A 110 3.44 -5.95 -3.24
CA GLY A 110 4.61 -5.93 -2.36
C GLY A 110 4.36 -5.14 -1.07
N ASN A 111 3.71 -3.97 -1.15
CA ASN A 111 3.36 -3.23 0.06
C ASN A 111 2.31 -3.95 0.90
N LEU A 112 1.31 -4.62 0.30
CA LEU A 112 0.32 -5.38 1.04
C LEU A 112 0.97 -6.52 1.83
N ILE A 113 1.82 -7.32 1.19
CA ILE A 113 2.58 -8.41 1.82
C ILE A 113 3.43 -7.86 2.96
N LEU A 114 4.24 -6.82 2.71
CA LEU A 114 5.08 -6.20 3.74
C LEU A 114 4.28 -5.65 4.93
N PHE A 115 3.10 -5.08 4.67
CA PHE A 115 2.25 -4.51 5.71
C PHE A 115 1.47 -5.55 6.50
N TYR A 116 1.07 -6.64 5.84
CA TYR A 116 0.28 -7.72 6.41
C TYR A 116 1.14 -8.63 7.29
N TYR A 117 2.24 -9.14 6.76
CA TYR A 117 3.04 -10.17 7.43
C TYR A 117 4.11 -9.61 8.37
N TYR A 118 4.57 -8.37 8.15
CA TYR A 118 5.80 -7.90 8.82
C TYR A 118 5.67 -6.55 9.53
N ARG A 119 6.43 -6.43 10.62
CA ARG A 119 6.72 -5.20 11.35
C ARG A 119 8.23 -4.96 11.30
N PHE A 120 8.63 -3.74 10.98
CA PHE A 120 10.03 -3.30 11.03
C PHE A 120 10.22 -2.51 12.32
N LEU A 121 10.79 -3.16 13.33
CA LEU A 121 11.04 -2.57 14.65
C LEU A 121 12.43 -1.90 14.65
N PRO A 122 12.53 -0.59 14.89
CA PRO A 122 13.83 0.06 14.98
C PRO A 122 14.57 -0.46 16.23
N ILE A 123 15.85 -0.81 16.07
CA ILE A 123 16.70 -1.37 17.14
C ILE A 123 17.94 -0.50 17.37
N CYS A 124 18.46 -0.53 18.59
CA CYS A 124 19.67 0.16 18.97
C CYS A 124 20.89 -0.54 18.34
N GLN A 125 21.75 0.22 17.66
CA GLN A 125 22.96 -0.34 17.03
C GLN A 125 23.98 -0.87 18.03
N GLU A 126 23.97 -0.35 19.27
CA GLU A 126 24.97 -0.73 20.27
C GLU A 126 24.58 -2.00 21.04
N CYS A 127 23.33 -2.10 21.51
CA CYS A 127 22.89 -3.23 22.35
C CYS A 127 21.82 -4.11 21.70
N GLY A 128 21.26 -3.75 20.54
CA GLY A 128 20.20 -4.49 19.88
C GLY A 128 18.80 -4.34 20.49
N GLY A 129 18.65 -3.57 21.58
CA GLY A 129 17.38 -3.31 22.25
C GLY A 129 16.41 -2.48 21.41
N ASP A 130 15.12 -2.55 21.72
CA ASP A 130 14.08 -1.85 20.94
C ASP A 130 14.16 -0.33 21.14
N LEU A 131 13.94 0.41 20.05
CA LEU A 131 13.88 1.87 20.07
C LEU A 131 12.44 2.35 20.19
N GLU A 132 12.17 3.11 21.25
CA GLU A 132 10.87 3.72 21.50
C GLU A 132 10.92 5.22 21.25
N LYS A 133 9.83 5.77 20.70
CA LYS A 133 9.70 7.21 20.53
C LYS A 133 9.31 7.84 21.87
N ARG A 134 10.23 8.57 22.50
CA ARG A 134 10.02 9.28 23.76
C ARG A 134 10.24 10.78 23.59
N GLU A 135 9.54 11.57 24.38
CA GLU A 135 9.76 13.02 24.46
C GLU A 135 11.00 13.28 25.32
N VAL A 136 12.01 13.94 24.73
CA VAL A 136 13.27 14.26 25.39
C VAL A 136 13.52 15.76 25.27
N THR A 137 13.93 16.41 26.36
CA THR A 137 14.29 17.84 26.35
C THR A 137 15.66 18.01 25.67
N ASP A 138 15.73 18.82 24.62
CA ASP A 138 16.99 19.15 23.97
C ASP A 138 17.80 20.10 24.86
N LYS A 139 18.95 19.63 25.37
CA LYS A 139 19.83 20.40 26.25
C LYS A 139 20.26 21.76 25.69
N LYS A 140 20.27 21.94 24.37
CA LYS A 140 20.71 23.20 23.74
C LYS A 140 19.59 24.23 23.61
N THR A 141 18.34 23.79 23.46
CA THR A 141 17.22 24.68 23.14
C THR A 141 16.11 24.69 24.19
N ASP A 142 16.21 23.80 25.18
CA ASP A 142 15.19 23.51 26.19
C ASP A 142 13.81 23.14 25.61
N LYS A 143 13.76 22.82 24.31
CA LYS A 143 12.54 22.37 23.63
C LYS A 143 12.39 20.87 23.80
N LYS A 144 11.16 20.44 24.08
CA LYS A 144 10.80 19.04 24.06
C LYS A 144 10.69 18.54 22.62
N ILE A 145 11.42 17.47 22.31
CA ILE A 145 11.44 16.86 20.98
C ILE A 145 11.26 15.35 21.10
N ASN A 146 10.58 14.77 20.13
CA ASN A 146 10.43 13.32 20.09
C ASN A 146 11.68 12.68 19.48
N ARG A 147 12.39 11.85 20.26
CA ARG A 147 13.55 11.07 19.80
C ARG A 147 13.33 9.58 20.04
N PHE A 148 14.00 8.76 19.25
CA PHE A 148 14.08 7.32 19.51
C PHE A 148 15.10 7.07 20.63
N VAL A 149 14.66 6.42 21.70
CA VAL A 149 15.45 6.07 22.88
C VAL A 149 15.40 4.56 23.05
N CYS A 150 16.54 3.92 23.24
CA CYS A 150 16.61 2.49 23.49
C CYS A 150 16.00 2.15 24.85
N SER A 151 15.13 1.13 24.89
CA SER A 151 14.54 0.61 26.13
C SER A 151 15.59 0.12 27.13
N ASP A 152 16.68 -0.46 26.62
CA ASP A 152 17.61 -1.23 27.44
C ASP A 152 18.78 -0.38 27.93
N CYS A 153 19.42 0.38 27.03
CA CYS A 153 20.60 1.18 27.38
C CYS A 153 20.29 2.68 27.59
N GLY A 154 19.05 3.12 27.34
CA GLY A 154 18.65 4.53 27.48
C GLY A 154 19.30 5.49 26.48
N LYS A 155 20.13 4.98 25.56
CA LYS A 155 20.79 5.82 24.57
C LYS A 155 19.80 6.26 23.51
N THR A 156 19.91 7.52 23.12
CA THR A 156 19.19 8.06 21.97
C THR A 156 19.83 7.51 20.71
N ALA A 157 19.02 7.22 19.67
CA ALA A 157 19.56 6.90 18.36
C ALA A 157 20.35 8.10 17.83
N LYS A 158 21.69 8.04 17.94
CA LYS A 158 22.63 9.04 17.44
C LYS A 158 23.20 8.49 16.14
N GLY A 159 22.92 9.14 15.01
CA GLY A 159 23.40 8.72 13.71
C GLY A 159 23.04 9.71 12.61
N ASP A 160 23.44 9.37 11.39
CA ASP A 160 23.11 10.01 10.11
C ASP A 160 21.61 10.02 9.76
N GLY A 161 20.78 9.44 10.64
CA GLY A 161 19.34 9.27 10.45
C GLY A 161 18.94 7.87 9.95
N VAL A 162 19.91 6.98 9.72
CA VAL A 162 19.64 5.58 9.36
C VAL A 162 19.45 4.77 10.63
N LEU A 163 18.26 4.15 10.78
CA LEU A 163 17.96 3.24 11.88
C LEU A 163 18.12 1.78 11.39
N ASP A 164 18.73 0.95 12.21
CA ASP A 164 18.67 -0.50 12.01
C ASP A 164 17.31 -1.04 12.43
N HIS A 165 16.86 -2.10 11.76
CA HIS A 165 15.55 -2.69 12.01
C HIS A 165 15.63 -4.19 12.21
N ARG A 166 14.92 -4.68 13.23
CA ARG A 166 14.53 -6.08 13.35
C ARG A 166 13.21 -6.30 12.61
N ILE A 167 13.12 -7.45 11.94
CA ILE A 167 11.89 -7.89 11.28
C ILE A 167 11.16 -8.77 12.27
N ASP A 168 9.89 -8.46 12.49
CA ASP A 168 8.99 -9.21 13.36
C ASP A 168 7.71 -9.56 12.58
N PHE A 169 7.06 -10.65 12.94
CA PHE A 169 5.85 -11.12 12.26
C PHE A 169 4.60 -10.44 12.82
N LYS A 170 3.61 -10.25 11.98
CA LYS A 170 2.28 -9.79 12.36
C LYS A 170 1.27 -10.89 12.10
N ASP A 171 0.28 -10.96 12.98
CA ASP A 171 -0.91 -11.77 12.74
C ASP A 171 -2.16 -10.90 12.92
N PHE A 172 -3.04 -10.93 11.92
CA PHE A 172 -4.33 -10.28 11.98
C PHE A 172 -5.39 -11.36 12.16
N ALA A 173 -5.77 -11.65 13.42
CA ALA A 173 -6.78 -12.66 13.72
C ALA A 173 -8.16 -12.35 13.11
N ARG A 174 -8.46 -11.08 12.81
CA ARG A 174 -9.72 -10.63 12.21
C ARG A 174 -9.48 -9.63 11.09
N VAL A 175 -10.31 -9.70 10.05
CA VAL A 175 -10.30 -8.73 8.94
C VAL A 175 -10.50 -7.28 9.38
N SER A 176 -11.27 -7.05 10.45
CA SER A 176 -11.46 -5.71 11.01
C SER A 176 -10.16 -5.12 11.59
N GLY A 177 -9.30 -5.96 12.19
CA GLY A 177 -7.96 -5.55 12.63
C GLY A 177 -7.07 -5.15 11.46
N TRP A 178 -7.14 -5.89 10.36
CA TRP A 178 -6.43 -5.56 9.12
C TRP A 178 -6.90 -4.23 8.52
N TRP A 179 -8.21 -4.03 8.41
CA TRP A 179 -8.78 -2.75 7.98
C TRP A 179 -8.41 -1.60 8.93
N HIS A 180 -8.37 -1.87 10.23
CA HIS A 180 -7.98 -0.89 11.23
C HIS A 180 -6.54 -0.42 11.00
N TYR A 181 -5.61 -1.36 10.88
CA TYR A 181 -4.21 -1.08 10.58
C TYR A 181 -4.02 -0.29 9.29
N LEU A 182 -4.80 -0.57 8.24
CA LEU A 182 -4.76 0.19 6.99
C LEU A 182 -5.53 1.53 7.04
N GLY A 183 -6.13 1.91 8.18
CA GLY A 183 -6.90 3.16 8.29
C GLY A 183 -8.17 3.19 7.44
N MET A 184 -8.73 2.00 7.18
CA MET A 184 -9.97 1.76 6.42
C MET A 184 -11.15 1.40 7.35
N HIS A 185 -10.94 1.47 8.66
CA HIS A 185 -11.98 1.29 9.68
C HIS A 185 -12.89 2.52 9.77
N VAL A 186 -13.98 2.37 10.52
CA VAL A 186 -14.80 3.47 11.04
C VAL A 186 -14.52 3.58 12.53
N ASP A 187 -14.42 4.80 13.03
CA ASP A 187 -14.31 5.07 14.46
C ASP A 187 -15.64 4.73 15.20
N PRO A 188 -15.66 4.76 16.54
CA PRO A 188 -16.89 4.48 17.30
C PRO A 188 -18.07 5.39 16.95
N ASP A 189 -17.82 6.58 16.38
CA ASP A 189 -18.85 7.53 15.93
C ASP A 189 -19.34 7.22 14.50
N GLY A 190 -18.89 6.13 13.89
CA GLY A 190 -19.22 5.74 12.52
C GLY A 190 -18.54 6.62 11.45
N LYS A 191 -17.54 7.42 11.83
CA LYS A 191 -16.81 8.32 10.94
C LYS A 191 -15.50 7.71 10.50
N LYS A 192 -14.96 8.22 9.39
CA LYS A 192 -13.63 7.80 8.92
C LYS A 192 -12.58 8.40 9.84
N PRO A 193 -11.60 7.63 10.35
CA PRO A 193 -10.57 8.15 11.21
C PRO A 193 -9.81 9.30 10.54
N MET A 194 -9.62 10.39 11.26
CA MET A 194 -8.87 11.57 10.82
C MET A 194 -7.69 11.82 11.76
N ARG A 195 -6.58 12.29 11.20
CA ARG A 195 -5.45 12.69 12.03
C ARG A 195 -5.83 13.92 12.85
N LYS A 196 -5.47 13.91 14.13
CA LYS A 196 -5.59 15.06 15.02
C LYS A 196 -4.18 15.61 15.28
N ALA A 197 -4.01 16.92 15.26
CA ALA A 197 -2.71 17.53 15.49
C ALA A 197 -2.19 17.13 16.89
N GLY A 198 -0.92 16.72 16.96
CA GLY A 198 -0.27 16.29 18.20
C GLY A 198 -0.62 14.87 18.67
N ILE A 199 -1.66 14.23 18.13
CA ILE A 199 -2.08 12.88 18.55
C ILE A 199 -1.56 11.84 17.54
N PRO A 200 -0.75 10.85 17.98
CA PRO A 200 -0.37 9.73 17.14
C PRO A 200 -1.60 8.99 16.60
N CYS A 201 -1.59 8.63 15.32
CA CYS A 201 -2.62 7.76 14.75
C CYS A 201 -2.31 6.29 15.05
N ASP A 202 -3.35 5.50 15.30
CA ASP A 202 -3.30 4.05 15.53
C ASP A 202 -3.31 3.21 14.23
N TRP A 203 -3.35 3.87 13.07
CA TRP A 203 -3.23 3.22 11.75
C TRP A 203 -1.94 3.58 11.00
N SER A 204 -1.56 2.73 10.06
CA SER A 204 -0.49 2.97 9.10
C SER A 204 -0.90 4.00 8.05
N THR A 205 -0.21 5.14 8.05
CA THR A 205 -0.37 6.17 7.02
C THR A 205 -0.14 5.63 5.61
N LYS A 206 0.96 4.88 5.42
CA LYS A 206 1.27 4.30 4.12
C LYS A 206 0.25 3.24 3.73
N GLY A 207 -0.18 2.42 4.70
CA GLY A 207 -1.25 1.44 4.51
C GLY A 207 -2.54 2.09 4.01
N ARG A 208 -2.93 3.22 4.59
CA ARG A 208 -4.10 4.00 4.14
C ARG A 208 -3.96 4.50 2.70
N THR A 209 -2.76 4.97 2.33
CA THR A 209 -2.47 5.36 0.95
C THR A 209 -2.62 4.18 -0.01
N ILE A 210 -2.13 2.99 0.35
CA ILE A 210 -2.33 1.76 -0.45
C ILE A 210 -3.83 1.45 -0.60
N GLY A 211 -4.61 1.53 0.48
CA GLY A 211 -6.07 1.35 0.42
C GLY A 211 -6.76 2.29 -0.56
N TYR A 212 -6.33 3.56 -0.62
CA TYR A 212 -6.82 4.51 -1.61
C TYR A 212 -6.39 4.17 -3.04
N GLN A 213 -5.14 3.76 -3.24
CA GLN A 213 -4.63 3.36 -4.54
C GLN A 213 -5.39 2.15 -5.09
N ILE A 214 -5.70 1.16 -4.26
CA ILE A 214 -6.51 -0.01 -4.64
C ILE A 214 -7.88 0.44 -5.17
N GLY A 215 -8.60 1.28 -4.41
CA GLY A 215 -9.90 1.79 -4.84
C GLY A 215 -9.83 2.60 -6.15
N ASP A 216 -8.75 3.35 -6.36
CA ASP A 216 -8.53 4.09 -7.61
C ASP A 216 -8.22 3.16 -8.79
N GLN A 217 -7.40 2.13 -8.59
CA GLN A 217 -7.10 1.14 -9.62
C GLN A 217 -8.36 0.39 -10.06
N PHE A 218 -9.19 -0.06 -9.12
CA PHE A 218 -10.47 -0.70 -9.46
C PHE A 218 -11.44 0.23 -10.16
N ASN A 219 -11.42 1.53 -9.84
CA ASN A 219 -12.24 2.50 -10.55
C ASN A 219 -11.82 2.66 -12.03
N ARG A 220 -10.55 2.42 -12.37
CA ARG A 220 -10.05 2.51 -13.75
C ARG A 220 -10.34 1.26 -14.58
N GLN A 221 -10.77 0.16 -13.95
CA GLN A 221 -11.09 -1.08 -14.64
C GLN A 221 -12.41 -1.00 -15.43
N PRO A 222 -12.59 -1.83 -16.47
CA PRO A 222 -13.85 -1.95 -17.19
C PRO A 222 -14.98 -2.43 -16.27
N THR A 223 -16.23 -2.18 -16.66
CA THR A 223 -17.42 -2.55 -15.87
C THR A 223 -17.58 -4.06 -15.66
N SER A 224 -17.00 -4.88 -16.54
CA SER A 224 -16.93 -6.35 -16.41
C SER A 224 -16.05 -6.82 -15.25
N HIS A 225 -15.14 -5.98 -14.75
CA HIS A 225 -14.26 -6.33 -13.63
C HIS A 225 -15.02 -6.42 -12.31
N HIS A 226 -14.87 -7.52 -11.57
CA HIS A 226 -15.69 -7.81 -10.38
C HIS A 226 -15.65 -6.71 -9.31
N TYR A 227 -14.46 -6.16 -8.99
CA TYR A 227 -14.36 -5.07 -8.01
C TYR A 227 -14.92 -3.74 -8.53
N LYS A 228 -14.89 -3.50 -9.85
CA LYS A 228 -15.52 -2.31 -10.45
C LYS A 228 -17.04 -2.43 -10.41
N ALA A 229 -17.57 -3.61 -10.72
CA ALA A 229 -19.00 -3.90 -10.61
C ALA A 229 -19.50 -3.71 -9.17
N HIS A 230 -18.74 -4.21 -8.18
CA HIS A 230 -19.06 -3.99 -6.76
C HIS A 230 -19.03 -2.50 -6.39
N LEU A 231 -18.03 -1.75 -6.83
CA LEU A 231 -17.95 -0.30 -6.64
C LEU A 231 -19.19 0.40 -7.20
N LEU A 232 -19.60 0.09 -8.43
CA LEU A 232 -20.78 0.69 -9.06
C LEU A 232 -22.06 0.35 -8.30
N LYS A 233 -22.20 -0.89 -7.83
CA LYS A 233 -23.31 -1.33 -6.97
C LYS A 233 -23.37 -0.50 -5.68
N MET A 234 -22.23 -0.30 -5.01
CA MET A 234 -22.17 0.52 -3.79
C MET A 234 -22.44 1.99 -4.06
N LYS A 235 -21.98 2.52 -5.20
CA LYS A 235 -22.27 3.89 -5.62
C LYS A 235 -23.78 4.11 -5.78
N ALA A 236 -24.47 3.23 -6.52
CA ALA A 236 -25.93 3.29 -6.69
C ALA A 236 -26.68 3.15 -5.36
N LYS A 237 -26.22 2.26 -4.46
CA LYS A 237 -26.76 2.12 -3.10
C LYS A 237 -26.67 3.43 -2.32
N HIS A 238 -25.52 4.11 -2.40
CA HIS A 238 -25.32 5.40 -1.72
C HIS A 238 -26.13 6.52 -2.32
N GLU A 239 -26.25 6.58 -3.65
CA GLU A 239 -27.09 7.55 -4.37
C GLU A 239 -28.57 7.39 -3.96
N ARG A 240 -29.09 6.16 -3.90
CA ARG A 240 -30.46 5.88 -3.44
C ARG A 240 -30.69 6.33 -2.00
N LYS A 241 -29.81 5.96 -1.07
CA LYS A 241 -29.90 6.39 0.33
C LYS A 241 -29.84 7.91 0.48
N ASN A 242 -29.08 8.57 -0.39
CA ASN A 242 -28.96 10.02 -0.38
C ASN A 242 -30.24 10.72 -0.86
N GLY A 243 -30.92 10.17 -1.86
CA GLY A 243 -32.19 10.70 -2.38
C GLY A 243 -33.41 10.44 -1.49
N ASN A 244 -33.37 9.39 -0.66
CA ASN A 244 -34.51 8.99 0.18
C ASN A 244 -34.65 9.79 1.49
N GLY A 245 -33.72 10.69 1.81
CA GLY A 245 -33.70 11.39 3.10
C GLY A 245 -33.24 10.51 4.27
N ASP A 246 -32.74 9.30 4.03
CA ASP A 246 -32.24 8.36 5.06
C ASP A 246 -30.98 8.88 5.79
N ARG A 247 -30.42 10.01 5.35
CA ARG A 247 -29.21 10.61 5.92
C ARG A 247 -29.54 11.98 6.51
N GLU A 248 -29.02 12.20 7.71
CA GLU A 248 -29.05 13.52 8.36
C GLU A 248 -28.42 14.62 7.51
N LYS A 249 -27.38 14.27 6.71
CA LYS A 249 -26.70 15.19 5.81
C LYS A 249 -26.54 14.61 4.42
N GLU A 250 -26.97 15.38 3.43
CA GLU A 250 -26.82 15.05 2.03
C GLU A 250 -25.32 14.96 1.64
N TRP A 251 -24.95 13.86 1.02
CA TRP A 251 -23.62 13.61 0.51
C TRP A 251 -23.48 14.16 -0.91
N SER A 252 -22.38 14.89 -1.15
CA SER A 252 -22.01 15.27 -2.51
C SER A 252 -21.71 14.04 -3.37
N LYS A 253 -21.81 14.19 -4.70
CA LYS A 253 -21.42 13.14 -5.67
C LYS A 253 -19.99 12.62 -5.41
N GLY A 254 -19.08 13.51 -5.01
CA GLY A 254 -17.70 13.16 -4.65
C GLY A 254 -17.62 12.30 -3.38
N HIS A 255 -18.41 12.61 -2.35
CA HIS A 255 -18.48 11.78 -1.13
C HIS A 255 -19.03 10.38 -1.44
N ILE A 256 -20.10 10.28 -2.22
CA ILE A 256 -20.68 9.00 -2.64
C ILE A 256 -19.64 8.17 -3.41
N HIS A 257 -18.95 8.77 -4.39
CA HIS A 257 -17.93 8.08 -5.16
C HIS A 257 -16.76 7.59 -4.29
N ASN A 258 -16.26 8.43 -3.38
CA ASN A 258 -15.17 8.07 -2.49
C ASN A 258 -15.56 6.98 -1.47
N ALA A 259 -16.80 7.01 -0.97
CA ALA A 259 -17.34 5.94 -0.13
C ALA A 259 -17.42 4.61 -0.88
N ALA A 260 -17.93 4.62 -2.12
CA ALA A 260 -17.99 3.43 -2.97
C ALA A 260 -16.59 2.85 -3.27
N LYS A 261 -15.59 3.70 -3.58
CA LYS A 261 -14.18 3.26 -3.72
C LYS A 261 -13.65 2.63 -2.43
N ASN A 262 -13.95 3.23 -1.29
CA ASN A 262 -13.51 2.73 0.02
C ASN A 262 -14.10 1.35 0.31
N GLU A 263 -15.38 1.12 0.00
CA GLU A 263 -16.02 -0.20 0.17
C GLU A 263 -15.45 -1.24 -0.79
N ALA A 264 -15.21 -0.91 -2.05
CA ALA A 264 -14.55 -1.81 -3.00
C ALA A 264 -13.14 -2.20 -2.54
N ALA A 265 -12.37 -1.25 -2.00
CA ALA A 265 -11.06 -1.52 -1.40
C ALA A 265 -11.18 -2.41 -0.15
N LYS A 266 -12.16 -2.18 0.74
CA LYS A 266 -12.40 -3.04 1.91
C LYS A 266 -12.75 -4.47 1.52
N LEU A 267 -13.57 -4.65 0.48
CA LEU A 267 -13.91 -5.97 -0.06
C LEU A 267 -12.65 -6.71 -0.54
N PHE A 268 -11.81 -6.07 -1.33
CA PHE A 268 -10.54 -6.66 -1.74
C PHE A 268 -9.63 -6.98 -0.54
N LEU A 269 -9.55 -6.10 0.46
CA LEU A 269 -8.75 -6.35 1.66
C LEU A 269 -9.31 -7.51 2.50
N SER A 270 -10.64 -7.74 2.50
CA SER A 270 -11.20 -8.96 3.11
C SER A 270 -10.85 -10.21 2.32
N HIS A 271 -10.85 -10.13 1.00
CA HIS A 271 -10.42 -11.24 0.15
C HIS A 271 -8.93 -11.55 0.39
N PHE A 272 -8.08 -10.52 0.47
CA PHE A 272 -6.67 -10.66 0.80
C PHE A 272 -6.45 -11.36 2.13
N TRP A 273 -7.12 -10.89 3.18
CA TRP A 273 -7.04 -11.50 4.50
C TRP A 273 -7.47 -12.97 4.48
N HIS A 274 -8.56 -13.29 3.76
CA HIS A 274 -9.06 -14.65 3.64
C HIS A 274 -8.09 -15.57 2.90
N VAL A 275 -7.56 -15.14 1.75
CA VAL A 275 -6.60 -15.93 0.96
C VAL A 275 -5.30 -16.10 1.75
N ALA A 276 -4.76 -15.02 2.32
CA ALA A 276 -3.56 -15.06 3.15
C ALA A 276 -3.66 -16.08 4.28
N ARG A 277 -4.74 -16.04 5.07
CA ARG A 277 -4.93 -16.98 6.18
C ARG A 277 -5.17 -18.41 5.72
N THR A 278 -5.91 -18.61 4.62
CA THR A 278 -6.11 -19.94 4.04
C THR A 278 -4.77 -20.58 3.65
N LEU A 279 -3.90 -19.81 2.97
CA LEU A 279 -2.56 -20.26 2.59
C LEU A 279 -1.66 -20.55 3.82
N GLU A 280 -1.82 -19.79 4.90
CA GLU A 280 -1.12 -20.05 6.17
C GLU A 280 -1.71 -21.22 6.98
N GLY A 281 -2.77 -21.88 6.50
CA GLY A 281 -3.49 -22.91 7.25
C GLY A 281 -4.17 -22.39 8.52
N LYS A 282 -4.45 -21.08 8.58
CA LYS A 282 -5.09 -20.43 9.72
C LYS A 282 -6.60 -20.31 9.51
N ASP A 283 -7.34 -20.25 10.62
CA ASP A 283 -8.79 -20.11 10.59
C ASP A 283 -9.22 -18.85 9.82
N THR A 284 -10.09 -19.05 8.84
CA THR A 284 -10.70 -17.99 8.04
C THR A 284 -12.16 -17.78 8.35
N GLU A 285 -12.67 -18.48 9.36
CA GLU A 285 -14.07 -18.39 9.73
C GLU A 285 -14.42 -16.92 10.03
N PRO A 286 -15.38 -16.34 9.29
CA PRO A 286 -15.93 -15.06 9.67
C PRO A 286 -16.59 -15.31 11.01
N GLY A 287 -15.94 -14.84 12.09
CA GLY A 287 -16.39 -15.15 13.45
C GLY A 287 -17.91 -14.96 13.58
N PRO A 288 -18.57 -15.72 14.47
CA PRO A 288 -20.03 -15.86 14.56
C PRO A 288 -20.81 -14.54 14.46
N TYR A 289 -20.24 -13.43 14.92
CA TYR A 289 -20.85 -12.11 14.92
C TYR A 289 -21.33 -11.57 13.55
N ILE A 290 -20.56 -11.71 12.45
CA ILE A 290 -20.94 -11.12 11.15
C ILE A 290 -22.09 -11.91 10.49
N LYS A 291 -22.12 -13.23 10.68
CA LYS A 291 -23.21 -14.09 10.20
C LYS A 291 -24.44 -14.04 11.10
N GLN A 292 -24.28 -13.87 12.42
CA GLN A 292 -25.38 -13.91 13.38
C GLN A 292 -26.15 -12.59 13.54
N VAL A 293 -25.50 -11.42 13.40
CA VAL A 293 -26.13 -10.16 13.81
C VAL A 293 -26.73 -9.35 12.65
N GLU A 294 -26.24 -9.49 11.41
CA GLU A 294 -26.63 -8.55 10.34
C GLU A 294 -26.92 -9.16 8.95
N GLY A 295 -26.99 -10.49 8.81
CA GLY A 295 -27.41 -11.13 7.55
C GLY A 295 -26.50 -10.82 6.35
N HIS A 296 -25.23 -10.46 6.59
CA HIS A 296 -24.31 -10.07 5.53
C HIS A 296 -23.94 -11.23 4.63
N THR A 297 -24.11 -11.06 3.33
CA THR A 297 -23.59 -11.98 2.32
C THR A 297 -22.07 -11.90 2.29
N VAL A 298 -21.40 -12.99 2.68
CA VAL A 298 -19.95 -13.15 2.50
C VAL A 298 -19.69 -13.35 1.01
N ILE A 299 -18.98 -12.43 0.39
CA ILE A 299 -18.54 -12.55 -1.00
C ILE A 299 -17.17 -13.26 -0.97
N PRO A 300 -17.00 -14.37 -1.70
CA PRO A 300 -15.71 -15.07 -1.75
C PRO A 300 -14.68 -14.25 -2.55
N PRO A 301 -13.37 -14.48 -2.33
CA PRO A 301 -12.32 -13.87 -3.13
C PRO A 301 -12.53 -14.10 -4.63
N PHE A 302 -12.61 -13.02 -5.40
CA PHE A 302 -12.58 -13.11 -6.86
C PHE A 302 -11.21 -13.60 -7.33
N TYR A 303 -11.15 -14.33 -8.44
CA TYR A 303 -9.92 -14.87 -9.01
C TYR A 303 -9.19 -15.88 -8.10
N TRP A 304 -9.88 -16.49 -7.13
CA TRP A 304 -9.31 -17.49 -6.23
C TRP A 304 -10.02 -18.83 -6.39
N GLU A 305 -9.28 -19.84 -6.86
CA GLU A 305 -9.77 -21.21 -6.96
C GLU A 305 -9.23 -22.01 -5.78
N ALA A 306 -10.02 -22.08 -4.70
CA ALA A 306 -9.57 -22.62 -3.41
C ALA A 306 -9.15 -24.10 -3.45
N GLU A 307 -9.57 -24.85 -4.47
CA GLU A 307 -9.30 -26.29 -4.61
C GLU A 307 -7.86 -26.58 -5.04
N GLU A 308 -7.22 -25.67 -5.80
CA GLU A 308 -5.86 -25.88 -6.32
C GLU A 308 -4.76 -25.49 -5.31
N ALA A 309 -5.10 -24.72 -4.28
CA ALA A 309 -4.14 -24.15 -3.33
C ALA A 309 -3.80 -25.05 -2.12
N ARG A 310 -4.37 -26.27 -2.05
CA ARG A 310 -4.18 -27.22 -0.92
C ARG A 310 -3.19 -28.36 -1.21
N VAL A 311 -2.37 -28.22 -2.25
CA VAL A 311 -1.32 -29.21 -2.64
C VAL A 311 0.01 -28.81 -2.02
#